data_AF-A0A2N7XTS1-F1
#
_entry.id   AF-A0A2N7XTS1-F1
#
_cell.length_a   1.000
_cell.length_b   1.000
_cell.length_c   1.000
_cell.angle_alpha   90.00
_cell.angle_beta   90.00
_cell.angle_gamma   90.00
#
_symmetry.space_group_name_H-M   'P 1'
#
loop_
_entity.id
_entity.type
_entity.pdbx_description
1 polymer ?
#
loop_
_entity_poly.entity_id
_entity_poly.type
_entity_poly.pdbx_seq_one_letter_code
_entity_poly.pdbx_strand_id
1 'polypeptide(L)'
;SDLVVNLVGILAGDFQRIQVEGARIVAEAAKTAGVTHLVHISAIGADPASPSAYGRSKGEGEAAVRAAFPGATILRPSIVFGREDQFINRFAKMVASAPI
;
A
#
# COMPACT_ATOMS: atom_id res chain seq x y z
N SER A 1 15.97 -2.03 -15.01
CA SER A 1 15.00 -3.10 -14.77
C SER A 1 13.82 -2.93 -15.69
N ASP A 2 13.21 -4.03 -16.08
CA ASP A 2 12.00 -4.14 -16.91
C ASP A 2 10.70 -4.01 -16.10
N LEU A 3 10.77 -4.19 -14.77
CA LEU A 3 9.65 -4.11 -13.82
C LEU A 3 10.05 -3.38 -12.52
N VAL A 4 9.11 -2.65 -11.94
CA VAL A 4 9.18 -2.12 -10.56
C VAL A 4 7.98 -2.62 -9.75
N VAL A 5 8.23 -3.08 -8.52
CA VAL A 5 7.18 -3.48 -7.57
C VAL A 5 7.28 -2.61 -6.31
N ASN A 6 6.23 -1.85 -6.02
CA ASN A 6 6.16 -1.01 -4.84
C ASN A 6 5.30 -1.66 -3.75
N LEU A 7 5.96 -2.08 -2.66
CA LEU A 7 5.37 -2.68 -1.46
C LEU A 7 5.37 -1.72 -0.26
N VAL A 8 5.79 -0.47 -0.43
CA VAL A 8 5.90 0.50 0.66
C VAL A 8 4.51 0.86 1.19
N GLY A 9 4.33 0.73 2.50
CA GLY A 9 3.10 1.09 3.20
C GLY A 9 3.32 1.10 4.70
N ILE A 10 2.53 1.91 5.39
CA ILE A 10 2.56 2.04 6.85
C ILE A 10 1.16 1.93 7.41
N LEU A 11 1.02 1.49 8.65
CA LEU A 11 -0.28 1.38 9.35
C LEU A 11 -0.47 2.48 10.42
N ALA A 12 0.56 3.29 10.67
CA ALA A 12 0.53 4.46 11.54
C ALA A 12 1.67 5.43 11.16
N GLY A 13 1.46 6.73 11.39
CA GLY A 13 2.42 7.79 11.08
C GLY A 13 1.95 8.69 9.94
N ASP A 14 2.89 9.26 9.19
CA ASP A 14 2.60 10.22 8.13
C ASP A 14 2.17 9.51 6.82
N PHE A 15 0.86 9.29 6.70
CA PHE A 15 0.28 8.62 5.54
C PHE A 15 0.43 9.43 4.24
N GLN A 16 0.39 10.75 4.31
CA GLN A 16 0.51 11.59 3.11
C GLN A 16 1.91 11.45 2.51
N ARG A 17 2.94 11.57 3.35
CA ARG A 17 4.33 11.45 2.91
C ARG A 17 4.64 10.07 2.33
N ILE A 18 4.19 9.01 2.98
CA ILE A 18 4.59 7.64 2.61
C ILE A 18 3.68 7.01 1.56
N GLN A 19 2.36 7.10 1.74
CA GLN A 19 1.41 6.36 0.90
C GLN A 19 1.00 7.14 -0.35
N VAL A 20 1.03 8.48 -0.31
CA VAL A 20 0.65 9.33 -1.45
C VAL A 20 1.90 9.83 -2.17
N GLU A 21 2.68 10.68 -1.51
CA GLU A 21 3.85 11.31 -2.10
C GLU A 21 4.95 10.30 -2.43
N GLY A 22 5.25 9.39 -1.50
CA GLY A 22 6.20 8.30 -1.73
C GLY A 22 5.80 7.41 -2.92
N ALA A 23 4.51 7.08 -3.04
CA ALA A 23 4.02 6.29 -4.16
C ALA A 23 4.11 7.03 -5.50
N ARG A 24 3.81 8.34 -5.52
CA ARG A 24 3.99 9.22 -6.67
C ARG A 24 5.46 9.25 -7.13
N ILE A 25 6.39 9.47 -6.20
CA ILE A 25 7.83 9.53 -6.48
C ILE A 25 8.32 8.22 -7.11
N VAL A 26 7.89 7.07 -6.58
CA VAL A 26 8.25 5.76 -7.16
C VAL A 26 7.71 5.62 -8.58
N ALA A 27 6.46 6.02 -8.83
CA ALA A 27 5.85 5.93 -10.15
C ALA A 27 6.53 6.85 -11.18
N GLU A 28 6.87 8.08 -10.80
CA GLU A 28 7.62 9.01 -11.65
C GLU A 28 9.03 8.51 -11.95
N ALA A 29 9.74 8.03 -10.93
CA ALA A 29 11.07 7.45 -11.10
C ALA A 29 11.03 6.23 -12.03
N ALA A 30 10.03 5.35 -11.89
CA ALA A 30 9.85 4.20 -12.77
C ALA A 30 9.61 4.62 -14.23
N LYS A 31 8.77 5.63 -14.45
CA LYS A 31 8.53 6.19 -15.78
C LYS A 31 9.79 6.81 -16.39
N THR A 32 10.51 7.63 -15.63
CA THR A 32 11.76 8.27 -16.09
C THR A 32 12.84 7.23 -16.39
N ALA A 33 12.88 6.13 -15.64
CA ALA A 33 13.79 5.02 -15.88
C ALA A 33 13.41 4.15 -17.10
N GLY A 34 12.31 4.45 -17.80
CA GLY A 34 11.86 3.70 -18.98
C GLY A 34 11.30 2.31 -18.66
N VAL A 35 10.88 2.08 -17.42
CA VAL A 35 10.26 0.81 -17.00
C VAL A 35 8.91 0.67 -17.68
N THR A 36 8.61 -0.51 -18.21
CA THR A 36 7.35 -0.79 -18.92
C THR A 36 6.25 -1.30 -18.01
N HIS A 37 6.62 -1.86 -16.84
CA HIS A 37 5.69 -2.42 -15.87
C HIS A 37 5.91 -1.85 -14.47
N LEU A 38 4.86 -1.33 -13.87
CA LEU A 38 4.82 -0.93 -12.46
C LEU A 38 3.69 -1.68 -11.76
N VAL A 39 4.02 -2.42 -10.71
CA VAL A 39 3.04 -3.01 -9.79
C VAL A 39 3.05 -2.21 -8.49
N HIS A 40 1.91 -1.68 -8.09
CA HIS A 40 1.73 -0.98 -6.82
C HIS A 40 0.79 -1.75 -5.90
N ILE A 41 1.22 -2.02 -4.67
CA ILE A 41 0.42 -2.70 -3.66
C ILE A 41 -0.32 -1.68 -2.79
N SER A 42 -1.63 -1.62 -3.02
CA SER A 42 -2.58 -0.83 -2.24
C SER A 42 -3.25 -1.71 -1.16
N ALA A 43 -4.53 -1.48 -0.88
CA ALA A 43 -5.33 -2.24 0.07
C ALA A 43 -6.80 -2.31 -0.36
N ILE A 44 -7.49 -3.34 0.11
CA ILE A 44 -8.96 -3.40 0.03
C ILE A 44 -9.56 -2.16 0.72
N GLY A 45 -10.59 -1.57 0.09
CA GLY A 45 -11.22 -0.35 0.60
C GLY A 45 -10.40 0.93 0.40
N ALA A 46 -9.37 0.91 -0.46
CA ALA A 46 -8.69 2.11 -0.92
C ALA A 46 -9.67 3.01 -1.69
N ASP A 47 -10.03 4.12 -1.06
CA ASP A 47 -11.01 5.08 -1.55
C ASP A 47 -10.67 6.46 -0.98
N PRO A 48 -10.40 7.48 -1.82
CA PRO A 48 -10.15 8.86 -1.37
C PRO A 48 -11.28 9.44 -0.49
N ALA A 49 -12.51 8.94 -0.63
CA ALA A 49 -13.65 9.35 0.17
C ALA A 49 -13.85 8.53 1.47
N SER A 50 -12.97 7.57 1.76
CA SER A 50 -13.09 6.69 2.93
C SER A 50 -13.16 7.47 4.26
N PRO A 51 -13.93 7.03 5.26
CA PRO A 51 -13.84 7.61 6.60
C PRO A 51 -12.51 7.26 7.30
N SER A 52 -11.85 6.18 6.89
CA SER A 52 -10.54 5.76 7.42
C SER A 52 -9.40 6.57 6.81
N ALA A 53 -8.53 7.14 7.64
CA ALA A 53 -7.34 7.85 7.16
C ALA A 53 -6.41 6.94 6.34
N TYR A 54 -6.29 5.67 6.72
CA TYR A 54 -5.54 4.68 5.96
C TYR A 54 -6.21 4.39 4.60
N GLY A 55 -7.54 4.21 4.58
CA GLY A 55 -8.29 3.97 3.35
C GLY A 55 -8.21 5.14 2.36
N ARG A 56 -8.34 6.38 2.87
CA ARG A 56 -8.19 7.61 2.06
C ARG A 56 -6.81 7.72 1.45
N SER A 57 -5.77 7.63 2.28
CA SER A 57 -4.40 7.78 1.80
C SER A 57 -3.98 6.69 0.81
N LYS A 58 -4.49 5.46 0.95
CA LYS A 58 -4.32 4.43 -0.08
C LYS A 58 -5.03 4.81 -1.38
N GLY A 59 -6.28 5.28 -1.32
CA GLY A 59 -7.02 5.73 -2.50
C GLY A 59 -6.36 6.91 -3.23
N GLU A 60 -5.90 7.91 -2.47
CA GLU A 60 -5.15 9.06 -2.99
C GLU A 60 -3.81 8.63 -3.61
N GLY A 61 -3.09 7.70 -2.96
CA GLY A 61 -1.84 7.13 -3.48
C GLY A 61 -2.04 6.39 -4.80
N GLU A 62 -3.13 5.63 -4.94
CA GLU A 62 -3.47 5.01 -6.23
C GLU A 62 -3.71 6.04 -7.33
N ALA A 63 -4.42 7.13 -7.03
CA ALA A 63 -4.66 8.20 -7.99
C ALA A 63 -3.34 8.85 -8.42
N ALA A 64 -2.43 9.12 -7.47
CA ALA A 64 -1.12 9.68 -7.74
C ALA A 64 -0.25 8.74 -8.61
N VAL A 65 -0.25 7.43 -8.30
CA VAL A 65 0.46 6.42 -9.11
C VAL A 65 -0.10 6.36 -10.52
N ARG A 66 -1.43 6.35 -10.70
CA ARG A 66 -2.06 6.34 -12.04
C ARG A 66 -1.76 7.60 -12.84
N ALA A 67 -1.74 8.76 -12.19
CA ALA A 67 -1.39 10.02 -12.84
C ALA A 67 0.06 10.03 -13.35
N ALA A 68 1.00 9.54 -12.53
CA ALA A 68 2.41 9.46 -12.88
C ALA A 68 2.71 8.34 -13.90
N PHE A 69 2.10 7.16 -13.71
CA PHE A 69 2.30 5.95 -14.50
C PHE A 69 0.93 5.32 -14.88
N PRO A 70 0.29 5.75 -15.98
CA PRO A 70 -1.05 5.31 -16.36
C PRO A 70 -1.22 3.81 -16.56
N GLY A 71 -0.17 3.11 -16.98
CA GLY A 71 -0.14 1.65 -17.17
C GLY A 71 0.09 0.83 -15.90
N ALA A 72 0.10 1.45 -14.72
CA ALA A 72 0.42 0.75 -13.48
C ALA A 72 -0.66 -0.28 -13.11
N THR A 73 -0.23 -1.48 -12.76
CA THR A 73 -1.09 -2.51 -12.17
C THR A 73 -1.20 -2.25 -10.68
N ILE A 74 -2.42 -2.04 -10.19
CA ILE A 74 -2.67 -1.77 -8.77
C ILE A 74 -3.39 -2.96 -8.16
N LEU A 75 -2.74 -3.59 -7.19
CA LEU A 75 -3.33 -4.70 -6.45
C LEU A 75 -3.93 -4.17 -5.15
N ARG A 76 -5.18 -4.56 -4.87
CA ARG A 76 -5.92 -4.20 -3.64
C ARG A 76 -6.17 -5.46 -2.80
N PRO A 77 -5.12 -6.05 -2.20
CA PRO A 77 -5.29 -7.24 -1.39
C PRO A 77 -6.15 -6.95 -0.16
N SER A 78 -6.83 -7.98 0.34
CA SER A 78 -7.39 -7.98 1.69
C SER A 78 -6.25 -8.17 2.72
N ILE A 79 -6.57 -8.68 3.91
CA ILE A 79 -5.56 -9.05 4.90
C ILE A 79 -4.72 -10.20 4.34
N VAL A 80 -3.42 -9.93 4.19
CA VAL A 80 -2.40 -10.94 3.88
C VAL A 80 -1.92 -11.55 5.18
N PHE A 81 -1.95 -12.88 5.29
CA PHE A 81 -1.55 -13.62 6.48
C PHE A 81 -0.38 -14.57 6.18
N GLY A 82 0.37 -14.92 7.21
CA GLY A 82 1.55 -15.78 7.09
C GLY A 82 2.37 -15.79 8.37
N ARG A 83 3.45 -16.57 8.40
CA ARG A 83 4.23 -16.84 9.63
C ARG A 83 4.63 -15.58 10.40
N GLU A 84 4.86 -14.46 9.71
CA GLU A 84 5.35 -13.20 10.30
C GLU A 84 4.34 -12.03 10.19
N ASP A 85 3.08 -12.30 9.83
CA ASP A 85 2.08 -11.24 9.72
C ASP A 85 1.80 -10.60 11.08
N GLN A 86 1.46 -9.32 11.11
CA GLN A 86 1.25 -8.58 12.37
C GLN A 86 -0.22 -8.56 12.81
N PHE A 87 -1.14 -9.01 11.97
CA PHE A 87 -2.58 -8.95 12.24
C PHE A 87 -3.04 -10.19 13.00
N ILE A 88 -2.90 -11.38 12.42
CA ILE A 88 -3.23 -12.66 13.05
C ILE A 88 -2.34 -12.90 14.26
N ASN A 89 -1.04 -12.61 14.18
CA ASN A 89 -0.14 -12.76 15.32
C ASN A 89 -0.47 -11.80 16.49
N ARG A 90 -1.15 -10.67 16.22
CA ARG A 90 -1.65 -9.80 17.31
C ARG A 90 -2.77 -10.51 18.08
N PHE A 91 -3.74 -11.10 17.38
CA PHE A 91 -4.81 -11.86 18.03
C PHE A 91 -4.28 -13.11 18.73
N ALA A 92 -3.33 -13.83 18.12
CA ALA A 92 -2.69 -14.98 18.74
C ALA A 92 -2.02 -14.62 20.08
N LYS A 93 -1.31 -13.48 20.13
CA LYS A 93 -0.73 -12.96 21.38
C LYS A 93 -1.79 -12.62 22.42
N MET A 94 -2.90 -12.00 22.02
CA MET A 94 -4.01 -11.68 22.92
C MET A 94 -4.60 -12.95 23.54
N VAL A 95 -4.87 -13.98 22.72
CA VAL A 95 -5.39 -15.27 23.18
C VAL A 95 -4.40 -15.97 24.12
N ALA A 96 -3.11 -16.00 23.77
CA ALA A 96 -2.09 -16.61 24.61
C ALA A 96 -1.90 -15.90 25.97
N SER A 97 -2.25 -14.61 26.05
CA SER A 97 -2.21 -13.82 27.29
C SER A 97 -3.53 -13.79 28.05
N ALA A 98 -4.60 -14.36 27.51
CA ALA A 98 -5.91 -14.32 28.13
C ALA A 98 -5.93 -15.20 29.39
N PRO A 99 -6.54 -14.73 30.50
CA PRO A 99 -6.77 -15.58 31.66
C PRO A 99 -7.95 -16.51 31.32
N ILE A 100 -7.62 -17.66 30.76
CA ILE A 100 -8.54 -18.79 30.60
C ILE A 100 -8.16 -19.91 31.56
#